data_AF-A0A3S0C7T3-F1
#
_entry.id   AF-A0A3S0C7T3-F1
#
_cell.length_a   1.000
_cell.length_b   1.000
_cell.length_c   1.000
_cell.angle_alpha   90.00
_cell.angle_beta   90.00
_cell.angle_gamma   90.00
#
_symmetry.space_group_name_H-M   'P 1'
#
loop_
_entity.id
_entity.type
_entity.pdbx_description
1 polymer ?
#
loop_
_entity_poly.entity_id
_entity_poly.type
_entity_poly.pdbx_seq_one_letter_code
_entity_poly.pdbx_strand_id
1 'polypeptide(L)'
;MGHKTTAQALRDQLMAPRAIERVHAMHALELELEEARSNPVADELEAFTARGIPYYAPEDPDYREWVSKAVRYWEQLHEESHSPVPRMTAAKVRGSRNKHNA
;
A
#
# COMPACT_ATOMS: atom_id res chain seq x y z
N MET A 1 14.67 0.32 14.32
CA MET A 1 13.31 0.86 14.12
C MET A 1 13.09 0.94 12.62
N GLY A 2 12.23 0.08 12.06
CA GLY A 2 11.95 0.10 10.62
C GLY A 2 11.19 1.37 10.29
N HIS A 3 11.87 2.33 9.67
CA HIS A 3 11.19 3.49 9.13
C HIS A 3 10.34 2.99 7.96
N LYS A 4 9.03 2.82 8.17
CA LYS A 4 8.10 2.60 7.05
C LYS A 4 8.27 3.79 6.10
N THR A 5 8.78 3.54 4.90
CA THR A 5 8.84 4.54 3.82
C THR A 5 7.43 5.09 3.64
N THR A 6 7.24 6.41 3.71
CA THR A 6 5.92 7.02 3.46
C THR A 6 5.69 7.21 1.95
N ALA A 7 4.44 7.39 1.52
CA ALA A 7 4.10 7.77 0.14
C ALA A 7 4.95 8.96 -0.37
N GLN A 8 5.12 9.99 0.48
CA GLN A 8 5.94 11.15 0.14
C GLN A 8 7.42 10.79 0.01
N ALA A 9 7.97 9.97 0.91
CA ALA A 9 9.36 9.55 0.84
C ALA A 9 9.62 8.71 -0.44
N LEU A 10 8.70 7.83 -0.81
CA LEU A 10 8.76 7.10 -2.08
C LEU A 10 8.76 8.06 -3.28
N ARG A 11 7.86 9.04 -3.28
CA ARG A 11 7.79 10.08 -4.32
C ARG A 11 9.12 10.82 -4.46
N ASP A 12 9.69 11.26 -3.35
CA ASP A 12 10.95 12.01 -3.32
C ASP A 12 12.10 11.16 -3.87
N GLN A 13 12.16 9.87 -3.50
CA GLN A 13 13.19 8.95 -3.99
C GLN A 13 13.04 8.63 -5.49
N LEU A 14 11.81 8.46 -5.98
CA LEU A 14 11.54 8.27 -7.41
C LEU A 14 11.84 9.53 -8.25
N MET A 15 11.84 10.70 -7.62
CA MET A 15 12.23 11.98 -8.22
C MET A 15 13.71 12.33 -7.99
N ALA A 16 14.49 11.44 -7.37
CA ALA A 16 15.88 11.73 -7.04
C ALA A 16 16.71 12.00 -8.31
N PRO A 17 17.66 12.95 -8.26
CA PRO A 17 18.47 13.32 -9.41
C PRO A 17 19.35 12.15 -9.89
N ARG A 18 19.74 11.26 -8.98
CA ARG A 18 20.60 10.12 -9.28
C ARG A 18 19.75 8.91 -9.66
N ALA A 19 19.98 8.37 -10.85
CA ALA A 19 19.24 7.21 -11.36
C ALA A 19 19.29 6.01 -10.39
N ILE A 20 20.42 5.77 -9.74
CA ILE A 20 20.57 4.67 -8.77
C ILE A 20 19.62 4.77 -7.58
N GLU A 21 19.30 5.99 -7.11
CA GLU A 21 18.38 6.19 -5.99
C GLU A 21 16.95 5.87 -6.41
N ARG A 22 16.59 6.19 -7.65
CA ARG A 22 15.29 5.84 -8.23
C ARG A 22 15.16 4.32 -8.42
N VAL A 23 16.23 3.65 -8.85
CA VAL A 23 16.28 2.19 -8.95
C VAL A 23 16.07 1.55 -7.57
N HIS A 24 16.71 2.05 -6.52
CA HIS A 24 16.49 1.56 -5.16
C HIS A 24 15.05 1.76 -4.69
N ALA A 25 14.41 2.88 -5.05
CA ALA A 25 13.01 3.14 -4.72
C ALA A 25 12.05 2.16 -5.44
N MET A 26 12.31 1.85 -6.71
CA MET A 26 11.56 0.80 -7.43
C MET A 26 11.78 -0.57 -6.83
N HIS A 27 13.02 -0.89 -6.44
CA HIS A 27 13.29 -2.17 -5.79
C HIS A 27 12.57 -2.30 -4.43
N ALA A 28 12.47 -1.21 -3.67
CA ALA A 28 11.68 -1.20 -2.44
C ALA A 28 10.19 -1.50 -2.72
N LEU A 29 9.61 -0.96 -3.80
CA LEU A 29 8.25 -1.28 -4.24
C LEU A 29 8.09 -2.76 -4.60
N GLU A 30 9.06 -3.35 -5.29
CA GLU A 30 9.07 -4.78 -5.62
C GLU A 30 9.08 -5.65 -4.35
N LEU A 31 9.86 -5.27 -3.33
CA LEU A 31 9.89 -5.98 -2.05
C LEU A 31 8.56 -5.89 -1.30
N GLU A 32 7.93 -4.71 -1.28
CA GLU A 32 6.59 -4.57 -0.66
C GLU A 32 5.53 -5.40 -1.39
N LEU A 33 5.62 -5.49 -2.73
CA LEU A 33 4.75 -6.35 -3.53
C LEU A 33 4.89 -7.84 -3.17
N GLU A 34 6.11 -8.32 -2.93
CA GLU A 34 6.33 -9.72 -2.52
C GLU A 34 5.68 -10.06 -1.17
N GLU A 35 5.66 -9.11 -0.25
CA GLU A 35 5.02 -9.28 1.06
C GLU A 35 3.48 -9.16 0.98
N ALA A 36 2.97 -8.48 -0.05
CA ALA A 36 1.55 -8.15 -0.22
C ALA A 36 0.90 -8.82 -1.44
N ARG A 37 1.38 -10.01 -1.85
CA ARG A 37 0.86 -10.79 -3.01
C ARG A 37 -0.64 -11.10 -2.98
N SER A 38 -1.29 -11.01 -1.82
CA SER A 38 -2.74 -11.20 -1.69
C SER A 38 -3.56 -9.91 -1.88
N ASN A 39 -2.91 -8.75 -2.02
CA ASN A 39 -3.59 -7.47 -2.21
C ASN A 39 -4.18 -7.38 -3.64
N PRO A 40 -5.38 -6.82 -3.81
CA PRO A 40 -6.04 -6.69 -5.13
C PRO A 40 -5.22 -5.93 -6.17
N VAL A 41 -4.29 -5.07 -5.74
CA VAL A 41 -3.44 -4.26 -6.61
C VAL A 41 -2.16 -4.96 -7.05
N ALA A 42 -1.87 -6.14 -6.50
CA ALA A 42 -0.58 -6.82 -6.68
C ALA A 42 -0.27 -7.11 -8.16
N ASP A 43 -1.24 -7.65 -8.93
CA ASP A 43 -1.04 -7.97 -10.35
C ASP A 43 -0.75 -6.72 -11.21
N GLU A 44 -1.43 -5.61 -10.91
CA GLU A 44 -1.20 -4.35 -11.60
C GLU A 44 0.17 -3.74 -11.26
N LEU A 45 0.55 -3.82 -9.98
CA LEU A 45 1.84 -3.34 -9.51
C LEU A 45 2.98 -4.21 -10.06
N GLU A 46 2.82 -5.52 -10.16
CA GLU A 46 3.78 -6.42 -10.80
C GLU A 46 3.99 -6.06 -12.28
N ALA A 47 2.90 -5.88 -13.03
CA ALA A 47 3.00 -5.45 -14.42
C ALA A 47 3.61 -4.05 -14.57
N PHE A 48 3.45 -3.19 -13.56
CA PHE A 48 4.05 -1.86 -13.50
C PHE A 48 5.56 -1.93 -13.25
N THR A 49 6.01 -2.67 -12.22
CA THR A 49 7.43 -2.81 -11.88
C THR A 49 8.22 -3.56 -12.94
N ALA A 50 7.61 -4.57 -13.59
CA ALA A 50 8.22 -5.31 -14.69
C ALA A 50 8.58 -4.43 -15.91
N ARG A 51 7.93 -3.28 -16.09
CA ARG A 51 8.27 -2.30 -17.16
C ARG A 51 9.50 -1.47 -16.81
N GLY A 52 9.89 -1.42 -15.55
CA GLY A 52 11.02 -0.64 -15.06
C GLY A 52 10.77 0.88 -15.04
N ILE A 53 11.86 1.63 -14.80
CA ILE A 53 11.84 3.09 -14.74
C ILE A 53 11.89 3.66 -16.17
N PRO A 54 10.98 4.58 -16.54
CA PRO A 54 11.04 5.27 -17.83
C PRO A 54 12.37 6.00 -18.02
N TYR A 55 12.85 6.08 -19.26
CA TYR A 55 14.11 6.76 -19.58
C TYR A 55 14.04 8.30 -19.51
N TYR A 56 12.83 8.85 -19.37
CA TYR A 56 12.56 10.29 -19.35
C TYR A 56 13.22 11.00 -18.15
N ALA A 57 13.38 12.32 -18.28
CA ALA A 57 13.87 13.15 -17.20
C ALA A 57 12.78 13.35 -16.13
N PRO A 58 13.14 13.54 -14.85
CA PRO A 58 12.15 13.78 -13.78
C PRO A 58 11.25 15.00 -14.01
N GLU A 59 11.69 15.95 -14.83
CA GLU A 59 10.94 17.14 -15.19
C GLU A 59 9.83 16.86 -16.21
N ASP A 60 9.92 15.76 -16.96
CA ASP A 60 8.97 15.39 -17.99
C ASP A 60 7.58 15.07 -17.39
N PRO A 61 6.48 15.57 -17.99
CA PRO A 61 5.13 15.29 -17.51
C PRO A 61 4.83 13.79 -17.41
N ASP A 62 5.22 13.03 -18.43
CA ASP A 62 4.99 11.57 -18.50
C ASP A 62 5.74 10.84 -17.38
N TYR A 63 6.93 11.31 -17.00
CA TYR A 63 7.66 10.76 -15.86
C TYR A 63 6.91 11.04 -14.56
N ARG A 64 6.39 12.26 -14.38
CA ARG A 64 5.62 12.66 -13.18
C ARG A 64 4.30 11.91 -13.07
N GLU A 65 3.65 11.59 -14.19
CA GLU A 65 2.48 10.71 -14.22
C GLU A 65 2.86 9.29 -13.78
N TRP A 66 3.97 8.76 -14.31
CA TRP A 66 4.49 7.46 -13.90
C TRP A 66 4.80 7.41 -12.39
N VAL A 67 5.45 8.43 -11.84
CA VAL A 67 5.71 8.56 -10.39
C VAL A 67 4.41 8.61 -9.60
N SER A 68 3.43 9.39 -10.08
CA SER A 68 2.13 9.49 -9.40
C SER A 68 1.40 8.15 -9.39
N LYS A 69 1.53 7.36 -10.45
CA LYS A 69 1.01 6.00 -10.51
C LYS A 69 1.71 5.06 -9.53
N ALA A 70 3.04 5.13 -9.43
CA ALA A 70 3.82 4.35 -8.46
C ALA A 70 3.39 4.65 -7.01
N VAL A 71 3.25 5.94 -6.67
CA VAL A 71 2.79 6.38 -5.34
C VAL A 71 1.37 5.90 -5.06
N ARG A 72 0.46 5.97 -6.04
CA ARG A 72 -0.90 5.45 -5.88
C ARG A 72 -0.90 3.95 -5.56
N TYR A 73 -0.08 3.16 -6.25
CA TYR A 73 0.03 1.74 -5.97
C TYR A 73 0.57 1.46 -4.56
N TRP A 74 1.57 2.23 -4.10
CA TRP A 74 2.04 2.16 -2.73
C TRP A 74 0.92 2.46 -1.72
N GLU A 75 0.15 3.52 -1.94
CA GLU A 75 -0.97 3.88 -1.06
C GLU A 75 -2.02 2.77 -1.00
N GLN A 76 -2.44 2.24 -2.16
CA GLN A 76 -3.41 1.15 -2.25
C GLN A 76 -2.93 -0.14 -1.55
N LEU A 77 -1.63 -0.44 -1.62
CA LEU A 77 -1.03 -1.56 -0.93
C LEU A 77 -1.13 -1.43 0.61
N HIS A 78 -0.99 -0.19 1.11
CA HIS A 78 -0.98 0.09 2.53
C HIS A 78 -2.35 0.51 3.12
N GLU A 79 -3.35 0.85 2.29
CA GLU A 79 -4.71 1.19 2.73
C GLU A 79 -5.42 0.02 3.44
N GLU A 80 -5.17 -1.23 3.04
CA GLU A 80 -5.79 -2.42 3.67
C GLU A 80 -5.31 -2.67 5.11
N SER A 81 -4.17 -2.10 5.52
CA SER A 81 -3.68 -2.19 6.90
C SER A 81 -4.55 -1.41 7.90
N HIS A 82 -5.51 -0.61 7.42
CA HIS A 82 -6.40 0.23 8.23
C HIS A 82 -7.87 -0.20 8.21
N SER A 83 -8.21 -1.37 7.64
CA SER A 83 -9.59 -1.86 7.72
C SER A 83 -9.86 -2.36 9.15
N PRO A 84 -10.70 -1.67 9.95
CA PRO A 84 -11.02 -2.13 11.29
C PRO A 84 -11.79 -3.43 11.14
N VAL A 85 -11.17 -4.55 11.53
CA VAL A 85 -11.84 -5.84 11.67
C VAL A 85 -13.18 -5.58 12.38
N PRO A 86 -14.34 -5.93 11.78
CA PRO A 86 -15.61 -5.77 12.45
C PRO A 86 -15.57 -6.59 13.73
N ARG A 87 -15.38 -5.93 14.88
CA ARG A 87 -15.55 -6.55 16.18
C ARG A 87 -17.01 -6.95 16.26
N MET A 88 -17.33 -8.19 15.94
CA MET A 88 -18.60 -8.80 16.30
C MET A 88 -18.73 -8.67 17.83
N THR A 89 -19.48 -7.66 18.28
CA THR A 89 -19.92 -7.57 19.65
C THR A 89 -20.88 -8.73 19.87
N ALA A 90 -20.37 -9.82 20.43
CA ALA A 90 -21.22 -10.88 20.96
C ALA A 90 -22.12 -10.24 22.03
N ALA A 91 -23.38 -9.97 21.65
CA ALA A 91 -24.41 -9.48 22.56
C ALA A 91 -24.66 -10.57 23.61
N LYS A 92 -23.96 -10.44 24.74
CA LYS A 92 -24.22 -11.23 25.94
C LYS A 92 -25.47 -10.68 26.61
N VAL A 93 -26.65 -11.11 26.17
CA VAL A 93 -27.86 -10.97 26.99
C VAL A 93 -28.01 -12.23 27.82
N ARG A 94 -27.44 -12.16 29.02
CA ARG A 94 -27.67 -13.11 30.11
C ARG A 94 -28.38 -12.33 31.23
N GLY A 95 -29.65 -12.67 31.47
CA GLY A 95 -30.44 -12.14 32.60
C GLY A 95 -31.90 -12.51 32.38
N SER A 96 -32.38 -13.63 32.92
CA SER A 96 -32.86 -13.80 34.31
C SER A 96 -34.40 -13.80 34.35
N ARG A 97 -34.96 -15.02 34.37
CA ARG A 97 -35.89 -15.53 35.39
C ARG A 97 -37.06 -14.61 35.77
N ASN A 98 -38.29 -15.03 35.45
CA ASN A 98 -39.41 -14.83 36.36
C ASN A 98 -40.33 -16.06 36.41
N LYS A 99 -40.53 -16.56 37.64
CA LYS A 99 -41.53 -17.54 38.05
C LYS A 99 -42.93 -17.00 37.76
N HIS A 100 -43.91 -17.85 37.43
CA HIS A 100 -45.25 -17.79 38.04
C HIS A 100 -45.94 -19.17 37.97
N ASN A 101 -46.51 -19.55 39.11
CA ASN A 101 -47.42 -20.67 39.36
C ASN A 101 -48.64 -20.66 38.43
N ALA A 102 -49.12 -21.84 38.05
CA ALA A 102 -50.43 -22.41 38.43
C ALA A 102 -50.58 -23.80 37.78
#